data_AF-A0A804LZH5-F1
#
_entry.id   AF-A0A804LZH5-F1
#
_cell.length_a   1.000
_cell.length_b   1.000
_cell.length_c   1.000
_cell.angle_alpha   90.00
_cell.angle_beta   90.00
_cell.angle_gamma   90.00
#
_symmetry.space_group_name_H-M   'P 1'
#
loop_
_entity.id
_entity.type
_entity.pdbx_description
1 polymer ?
#
loop_
_entity_poly.entity_id
_entity_poly.type
_entity_poly.pdbx_seq_one_letter_code
_entity_poly.pdbx_strand_id
1 'polypeptide(L)'
;MADKMKTVVVLVQENRSFDHMLGWMKSLNPEIDSVTGAEVNYTVAGDASSTPVHFGNASQYVDPDPGHSFMAIYEQVYGDPFTVRIYGLDPIKLFK
;
A
#
# COMPACT_ATOMS: atom_id res chain seq x y z
N MET A 1 -7.30 30.31 -15.28
CA MET A 1 -6.29 29.70 -14.39
C MET A 1 -6.81 28.32 -14.03
N ALA A 2 -6.04 27.26 -14.22
CA ALA A 2 -6.45 25.94 -13.75
C ALA A 2 -6.43 25.96 -12.22
N ASP A 3 -7.48 25.43 -11.59
CA ASP A 3 -7.53 25.28 -10.14
C ASP A 3 -6.39 24.36 -9.69
N LYS A 4 -5.74 24.73 -8.57
CA LYS A 4 -4.70 23.89 -7.96
C LYS A 4 -5.36 22.63 -7.40
N MET A 5 -4.70 21.49 -7.58
CA MET A 5 -5.07 20.23 -6.92
C MET A 5 -4.97 20.40 -5.40
N LYS A 6 -6.03 20.04 -4.67
CA LYS A 6 -6.11 20.21 -3.21
C LYS A 6 -6.01 18.90 -2.43
N THR A 7 -6.31 17.77 -3.07
CA THR A 7 -6.37 16.46 -2.43
C THR A 7 -5.68 15.44 -3.29
N VAL A 8 -4.80 14.65 -2.68
CA VAL A 8 -4.18 13.47 -3.30
C VAL A 8 -4.54 12.28 -2.43
N VAL A 9 -5.13 11.25 -3.03
CA VAL A 9 -5.40 9.97 -2.38
C VAL A 9 -4.37 8.99 -2.89
N VAL A 10 -3.65 8.35 -1.97
CA VAL A 10 -2.62 7.37 -2.30
C VAL A 10 -3.03 6.02 -1.73
N LEU A 11 -3.20 5.04 -2.61
CA LEU A 11 -3.32 3.64 -2.24
C LEU A 11 -1.93 3.01 -2.35
N VAL A 12 -1.35 2.63 -1.21
CA VAL A 12 -0.05 1.97 -1.16
C VAL A 12 -0.27 0.46 -1.30
N GLN A 13 0.23 -0.11 -2.39
CA GLN A 13 0.12 -1.56 -2.69
C GLN A 13 1.47 -2.28 -2.67
N GLU A 14 2.55 -1.55 -2.41
CA GLU A 14 3.88 -2.13 -2.28
C GLU A 14 4.14 -2.51 -0.80
N ASN A 15 5.10 -3.40 -0.52
CA ASN A 15 5.36 -3.90 0.85
C ASN A 15 5.94 -2.87 1.82
N ARG A 16 5.88 -1.59 1.47
CA ARG A 16 6.24 -0.47 2.31
C ARG A 16 5.01 0.23 2.84
N SER A 17 5.09 0.63 4.11
CA SER A 17 4.07 1.40 4.79
C SER A 17 4.11 2.88 4.41
N PHE A 18 3.00 3.59 4.67
CA PHE A 18 2.85 5.02 4.36
C PHE A 18 3.94 5.88 5.01
N ASP A 19 4.34 5.57 6.25
CA ASP A 19 5.46 6.23 6.95
C ASP A 19 6.76 6.18 6.16
N HIS A 20 7.08 5.08 5.49
CA HIS A 20 8.34 5.00 4.75
C HIS A 20 8.36 5.82 3.46
N MET A 21 7.21 6.21 2.92
CA MET A 21 7.11 6.94 1.66
C MET A 21 6.66 8.37 1.84
N LEU A 22 5.41 8.57 2.29
CA LEU A 22 4.71 9.86 2.26
C LEU A 22 4.36 10.39 3.64
N GLY A 23 4.49 9.58 4.70
CA GLY A 23 4.12 9.98 6.06
C GLY A 23 4.83 11.24 6.53
N TRP A 24 6.12 11.40 6.21
CA TRP A 24 6.91 12.53 6.72
C TRP A 24 6.74 13.83 5.94
N MET A 25 5.79 13.92 5.01
CA MET A 25 5.64 15.13 4.18
C MET A 25 5.35 16.40 5.01
N LYS A 26 4.81 16.28 6.22
CA LYS A 26 4.61 17.42 7.13
C LYS A 26 5.92 18.07 7.58
N SER A 27 7.01 17.31 7.66
CA SER A 27 8.33 17.86 8.00
C SER A 27 8.94 18.66 6.83
N LEU A 28 8.46 18.43 5.60
CA LEU A 28 8.88 19.17 4.41
C LEU A 28 7.99 20.39 4.16
N ASN A 29 6.67 20.24 4.35
CA ASN A 29 5.72 21.33 4.26
C ASN A 29 4.67 21.21 5.38
N PRO A 30 4.73 22.06 6.42
CA PRO A 30 3.78 22.04 7.54
C PRO A 30 2.32 22.31 7.16
N GLU A 31 2.07 22.89 5.98
CA GLU A 31 0.71 23.10 5.47
C GLU A 31 0.06 21.81 4.96
N ILE A 32 0.84 20.74 4.75
CA ILE A 32 0.30 19.43 4.37
C ILE A 32 -0.37 18.80 5.59
N ASP A 33 -1.66 18.50 5.45
CA ASP A 33 -2.37 17.66 6.41
C ASP A 33 -1.86 16.22 6.33
N SER A 34 -1.05 15.86 7.31
CA SER A 34 -0.37 14.58 7.43
C SER A 34 -0.15 14.27 8.91
N VAL A 35 0.40 13.09 9.17
CA VAL A 35 0.74 12.53 10.49
C VAL A 35 1.64 13.45 11.31
N THR A 36 1.48 13.39 12.62
CA THR A 36 2.19 14.16 13.64
C THR A 36 3.22 13.31 14.39
N GLY A 37 3.17 11.99 14.24
CA GLY A 37 3.93 11.02 15.02
C GLY A 37 3.21 10.55 16.28
N ALA A 38 2.00 11.07 16.57
CA ALA A 38 1.16 10.62 17.68
C ALA A 38 0.15 9.54 17.27
N GLU A 39 0.05 9.24 15.97
CA GLU A 39 -0.90 8.29 15.42
C GLU A 39 -0.56 6.85 15.81
N VAL A 40 -1.60 6.02 15.96
CA VAL A 40 -1.48 4.60 16.29
C VAL A 40 -2.36 3.77 15.38
N ASN A 41 -1.90 2.55 15.07
CA ASN A 41 -2.74 1.48 14.53
C ASN A 41 -2.96 0.43 15.61
N TYR A 42 -4.16 -0.12 15.69
CA TYR A 42 -4.48 -1.18 16.64
C TYR A 42 -4.18 -2.54 16.03
N THR A 43 -3.62 -3.47 16.82
CA THR A 43 -3.27 -4.82 16.34
C THR A 43 -4.50 -5.60 15.84
N VAL A 44 -5.68 -5.28 16.36
CA VAL A 44 -6.96 -5.76 15.83
C VAL A 44 -7.71 -4.57 15.23
N ALA A 45 -7.89 -4.60 13.91
CA ALA A 45 -8.59 -3.53 13.19
C ALA A 45 -10.02 -3.35 13.72
N GLY A 46 -10.34 -2.12 14.14
CA GLY A 46 -11.65 -1.77 14.70
C GLY A 46 -11.81 -2.02 16.20
N ASP A 47 -10.83 -2.61 16.89
CA ASP A 47 -10.83 -2.80 18.33
C ASP A 47 -9.82 -1.87 19.03
N ALA A 48 -10.33 -0.76 19.58
CA ALA A 48 -9.53 0.24 20.29
C ALA A 48 -8.99 -0.24 21.65
N SER A 49 -9.41 -1.43 22.13
CA SER A 49 -8.85 -2.04 23.34
C SER A 49 -7.63 -2.92 23.06
N SER A 50 -7.37 -3.24 21.79
CA SER A 50 -6.21 -4.03 21.39
C SER A 50 -4.91 -3.22 21.49
N THR A 51 -3.77 -3.89 21.35
CA THR A 51 -2.46 -3.24 21.55
C THR A 51 -2.23 -2.14 20.51
N PRO A 52 -1.95 -0.90 20.92
CA PRO A 52 -1.59 0.16 19.98
C PRO A 52 -0.17 -0.05 19.47
N VAL A 53 0.01 0.10 18.17
CA VAL A 53 1.29 0.16 17.46
C VAL A 53 1.48 1.59 16.99
N HIS A 54 2.49 2.26 17.55
CA HIS A 54 2.77 3.65 17.22
C HIS A 54 3.32 3.79 15.81
N PHE A 55 2.83 4.81 15.13
CA PHE A 55 3.40 5.28 13.89
C PHE A 55 4.83 5.78 14.12
N GLY A 56 5.76 5.40 13.25
CA GLY A 56 7.18 5.75 13.38
C GLY A 56 7.94 5.55 12.09
N ASN A 57 9.17 6.08 11.99
CA ASN A 57 10.01 6.01 10.80
C ASN A 57 10.89 4.75 10.74
N ALA A 58 10.64 3.80 11.63
CA ALA A 58 11.41 2.58 11.82
C ALA A 58 10.56 1.31 11.58
N SER A 59 9.45 1.44 10.84
CA SER A 59 8.68 0.28 10.42
C SER A 59 9.58 -0.71 9.70
N GLN A 60 9.32 -1.99 9.87
CA GLN A 60 10.07 -3.04 9.19
C GLN A 60 9.28 -3.58 8.01
N TYR A 61 9.91 -4.44 7.21
CA TYR A 61 9.19 -5.26 6.25
C TYR A 61 8.17 -6.13 6.98
N VAL A 62 7.00 -6.29 6.39
CA VAL A 62 5.97 -7.20 6.90
C VAL A 62 6.30 -8.64 6.48
N ASP A 63 6.19 -9.58 7.41
CA ASP A 63 6.37 -11.03 7.20
C ASP A 63 5.12 -11.75 7.73
N PRO A 64 4.35 -12.48 6.89
CA PRO A 64 4.61 -12.77 5.47
C PRO A 64 4.55 -11.54 4.58
N ASP A 65 5.51 -11.44 3.66
CA ASP A 65 5.57 -10.39 2.64
C ASP A 65 4.39 -10.56 1.67
N PRO A 66 3.39 -9.66 1.68
CA PRO A 66 2.23 -9.80 0.81
C PRO A 66 2.66 -9.64 -0.65
N GLY A 67 1.92 -10.31 -1.54
CA GLY A 67 2.17 -10.21 -2.98
C GLY A 67 2.04 -8.75 -3.44
N HIS A 68 3.17 -8.15 -3.82
CA HIS A 68 3.27 -6.78 -4.32
C HIS A 68 3.91 -6.72 -5.73
N SER A 69 4.04 -7.87 -6.38
CA SER A 69 4.43 -7.95 -7.79
C SER A 69 3.33 -7.43 -8.69
N PHE A 70 3.67 -7.07 -9.93
CA PHE A 70 2.66 -6.68 -10.93
C PHE A 70 1.52 -7.71 -11.04
N MET A 71 1.82 -9.00 -10.96
CA MET A 71 0.83 -10.08 -11.06
C MET A 71 -0.13 -10.08 -9.86
N ALA A 72 0.40 -9.91 -8.65
CA ALA A 72 -0.42 -9.86 -7.44
C ALA A 72 -1.29 -8.59 -7.40
N ILE A 73 -0.74 -7.44 -7.81
CA ILE A 73 -1.50 -6.19 -7.90
C ILE A 73 -2.56 -6.27 -8.99
N TYR A 74 -2.26 -6.89 -10.13
CA TYR A 74 -3.25 -7.12 -11.17
C TYR A 74 -4.41 -7.96 -10.63
N GLU A 75 -4.12 -9.06 -9.94
CA GLU A 75 -5.15 -9.91 -9.35
C GLU A 75 -5.97 -9.17 -8.28
N GLN A 76 -5.33 -8.35 -7.44
CA GLN A 76 -6.02 -7.54 -6.44
C GLN A 76 -6.98 -6.52 -7.08
N VAL A 77 -6.56 -5.86 -8.17
CA VAL A 77 -7.34 -4.82 -8.84
C VAL A 77 -8.45 -5.39 -9.72
N TYR A 78 -8.18 -6.49 -10.42
CA TYR A 78 -9.09 -7.05 -11.44
C TYR A 78 -9.84 -8.30 -10.99
N GLY A 79 -9.44 -8.94 -9.89
CA GLY A 79 -10.05 -10.18 -9.38
C GLY A 79 -9.75 -11.42 -10.23
N ASP A 80 -8.73 -11.37 -11.10
CA ASP A 80 -8.31 -12.46 -11.98
C ASP A 80 -6.78 -12.56 -12.01
N PRO A 81 -6.17 -13.76 -11.92
CA PRO A 81 -4.72 -13.91 -12.00
C PRO A 81 -4.16 -13.39 -13.32
N PHE A 82 -3.05 -12.64 -13.25
CA PHE A 82 -2.39 -12.17 -14.45
C PHE A 82 -1.86 -13.35 -15.28
N THR A 83 -2.38 -13.47 -16.50
CA THR A 83 -2.00 -14.52 -17.44
C THR A 83 -1.33 -13.91 -18.67
N VAL A 84 -0.04 -14.20 -18.88
CA VAL A 84 0.63 -13.86 -20.13
C VAL A 84 0.04 -14.72 -21.24
N ARG A 85 -0.81 -14.14 -22.08
CA ARG A 85 -1.23 -14.75 -23.33
C ARG A 85 -0.09 -14.61 -24.33
N ILE A 86 0.79 -15.60 -24.39
CA ILE A 86 1.71 -15.73 -25.53
C ILE A 86 0.86 -16.13 -26.72
N TYR A 87 0.63 -15.18 -27.64
CA TYR A 87 -0.03 -15.35 -28.95
C TYR A 87 -0.86 -16.64 -29.11
N GLY A 88 -2.03 -16.67 -28.49
CA GLY A 88 -3.02 -17.74 -28.69
C GLY A 88 -2.76 -19.06 -27.96
N LEU A 89 -1.79 -19.13 -27.05
CA LEU A 89 -1.59 -20.29 -26.18
C LEU A 89 -2.07 -19.96 -24.76
N ASP A 90 -3.12 -20.67 -24.32
CA ASP A 90 -3.48 -20.73 -22.90
C ASP A 90 -2.32 -21.40 -22.15
N PRO A 91 -1.69 -20.75 -21.15
CA PRO A 91 -0.52 -21.32 -20.47
C PRO A 91 -0.80 -22.64 -19.74
N ILE A 92 -2.07 -22.94 -19.42
CA ILE A 92 -2.48 -24.23 -18.85
C ILE A 92 -2.24 -25.40 -19.83
N LYS A 93 -2.12 -25.15 -21.13
CA LYS A 93 -1.78 -26.20 -22.11
C LYS A 93 -0.29 -26.42 -22.30
N LEU A 94 0.60 -25.61 -21.70
CA LEU A 94 2.04 -25.76 -21.88
C LEU A 94 2.67 -26.80 -20.93
N PHE A 95 1.95 -27.25 -19.90
CA PHE A 95 2.47 -28.19 -18.89
C PHE A 95 1.66 -29.50 -18.79
N LYS A 96 1.06 -29.95 -19.89
CA LYS A 96 0.58 -31.33 -20.05
C LYS A 96 1.34 -32.00 -21.19
#